data_AF-A0A960HID0-F1
#
_entry.id   AF-A0A960HID0-F1
#
_cell.length_a   1.000
_cell.length_b   1.000
_cell.length_c   1.000
_cell.angle_alpha   90.00
_cell.angle_beta   90.00
_cell.angle_gamma   90.00
#
_symmetry.space_group_name_H-M   'P 1'
#
loop_
_entity.id
_entity.type
_entity.pdbx_description
1 polymer ?
#
loop_
_entity_poly.entity_id
_entity_poly.type
_entity_poly.pdbx_seq_one_letter_code
_entity_poly.pdbx_strand_id
1 'polypeptide(L)'
;GTATYFSPEQAQGKPVDARSDLYSLGVVLYEMACGKPPFSGDSPVAIAYQHVQEPIPPLAERVPDIPADYGRIVDRALAKDPDDRYPDGAAMRADLLRFRDGRPIAAVNAVPTGPSRPPTPTPAPVPTPPPVATGTVAATPAATSSSRKTWWFFVIILLLLIVLGGLLVAFGQQLGIFDDQARQVTVPSVVGQDVGTATEALEGLKFEVRTTEREAEEPAGEVLDQSPKADEQVDEGSTVVLTVSAGIGQVTVPPLTGLSEDEARTALRDAQFSVDPTVRYEATTDETMVGKVLRSEPSSGALADKDTAVVLIIGEAPEETTTTAAPTTTTTAAPTTTTTTSPPTTTTTAPPTTTTTSTPSTTTSTPSTTTSTP
;
A
#
# COMPACT_ATOMS: atom_id res chain seq x y z
N GLY A 1 17.28 -4.42 -7.63
CA GLY A 1 16.84 -3.98 -8.97
C GLY A 1 15.36 -4.20 -9.11
N THR A 2 14.75 -3.76 -10.21
CA THR A 2 13.33 -4.01 -10.52
C THR A 2 13.11 -5.50 -10.81
N ALA A 3 12.06 -6.10 -10.24
CA ALA A 3 11.80 -7.55 -10.37
C ALA A 3 11.67 -8.04 -11.83
N THR A 4 11.22 -7.15 -12.73
CA THR A 4 11.11 -7.35 -14.19
C THR A 4 12.39 -7.83 -14.88
N TYR A 5 13.57 -7.62 -14.27
CA TYR A 5 14.86 -8.00 -14.86
C TYR A 5 15.64 -8.98 -13.97
N PHE A 6 14.99 -9.63 -13.00
CA PHE A 6 15.64 -10.60 -12.12
C PHE A 6 15.94 -11.90 -12.85
N SER A 7 17.13 -12.45 -12.60
CA SER A 7 17.47 -13.81 -13.00
C SER A 7 16.74 -14.85 -12.12
N PRO A 8 16.51 -16.08 -12.62
CA PRO A 8 15.87 -17.15 -11.87
C PRO A 8 16.55 -17.43 -10.53
N GLU A 9 17.88 -17.38 -10.49
CA GLU A 9 18.68 -17.59 -9.29
C GLU A 9 18.56 -16.45 -8.27
N GLN A 10 18.46 -15.19 -8.71
CA GLN A 10 18.16 -14.05 -7.82
C GLN A 10 16.75 -14.19 -7.21
N ALA A 11 15.75 -14.56 -8.03
CA ALA A 11 14.38 -14.81 -7.57
C ALA A 11 14.29 -15.99 -6.58
N GLN A 12 15.20 -16.97 -6.68
CA GLN A 12 15.28 -18.13 -5.78
C GLN A 12 16.22 -17.93 -4.58
N GLY A 13 16.88 -16.78 -4.43
CA GLY A 13 17.88 -16.55 -3.38
C GLY A 13 19.12 -17.46 -3.49
N LYS A 14 19.41 -17.98 -4.68
CA LYS A 14 20.58 -18.82 -4.97
C LYS A 14 21.84 -17.95 -5.17
N PRO A 15 23.05 -18.54 -5.10
CA PRO A 15 24.28 -17.84 -5.49
C PRO A 15 24.17 -17.25 -6.90
N VAL A 16 24.65 -16.02 -7.04
CA VAL A 16 24.51 -15.17 -8.23
C VAL A 16 25.90 -14.99 -8.85
N ASP A 17 26.01 -15.06 -10.17
CA ASP A 17 27.28 -14.86 -10.89
C ASP A 17 27.09 -13.98 -12.15
N ALA A 18 28.14 -13.82 -12.95
CA ALA A 18 28.10 -12.98 -14.15
C ALA A 18 27.05 -13.43 -15.19
N ARG A 19 26.57 -14.69 -15.15
CA ARG A 19 25.52 -15.19 -16.05
C ARG A 19 24.12 -14.76 -15.62
N SER A 20 23.96 -14.29 -14.38
CA SER A 20 22.76 -13.61 -13.92
C SER A 20 22.56 -12.27 -14.64
N ASP A 21 23.63 -11.49 -14.79
CA ASP A 21 23.62 -10.24 -15.56
C ASP A 21 23.32 -10.48 -17.06
N LEU A 22 23.77 -11.61 -17.61
CA LEU A 22 23.46 -12.01 -18.99
C LEU A 22 21.97 -12.34 -19.17
N TYR A 23 21.32 -12.92 -18.16
CA TYR A 23 19.88 -13.13 -18.17
C TYR A 23 19.13 -11.79 -18.13
N SER A 24 19.51 -10.88 -17.22
CA SER A 24 18.94 -9.53 -17.17
C SER A 24 19.12 -8.77 -18.49
N LEU A 25 20.28 -8.90 -19.14
CA LEU A 25 20.51 -8.36 -20.48
C LEU A 25 19.64 -9.04 -21.55
N GLY A 26 19.42 -10.36 -21.44
CA GLY A 26 18.48 -11.11 -22.29
C GLY A 26 17.04 -10.58 -22.20
N VAL A 27 16.58 -10.22 -21.00
CA VAL A 27 15.27 -9.57 -20.78
C VAL A 27 15.20 -8.24 -21.51
N VAL A 28 16.24 -7.39 -21.39
CA VAL A 28 16.31 -6.10 -22.09
C VAL A 28 16.36 -6.27 -23.61
N LEU A 29 17.08 -7.25 -24.13
CA LEU A 29 17.11 -7.56 -25.58
C LEU A 29 15.74 -8.06 -26.09
N TYR A 30 15.01 -8.83 -25.28
CA TYR A 30 13.65 -9.27 -25.58
C TYR A 30 12.70 -8.07 -25.66
N GLU A 31 12.76 -7.18 -24.65
CA GLU A 31 11.93 -5.99 -24.57
C GLU A 31 12.22 -4.98 -25.68
N MET A 32 13.49 -4.73 -26.01
CA MET A 32 13.84 -3.86 -27.15
C MET A 32 13.35 -4.40 -28.49
N ALA A 33 13.14 -5.71 -28.63
CA ALA A 33 12.66 -6.32 -29.87
C ALA A 33 11.13 -6.20 -30.04
N CYS A 34 10.35 -6.36 -28.97
CA CYS A 34 8.88 -6.43 -29.05
C CYS A 34 8.12 -5.35 -28.24
N GLY A 35 8.84 -4.44 -27.58
CA GLY A 35 8.30 -3.33 -26.79
C GLY A 35 7.74 -3.72 -25.42
N LYS A 36 7.91 -4.97 -24.97
CA LYS A 36 7.44 -5.48 -23.67
C LYS A 36 8.41 -6.54 -23.12
N PRO A 37 8.61 -6.63 -21.79
CA PRO A 37 9.37 -7.72 -21.20
C PRO A 37 8.71 -9.09 -21.46
N PRO A 38 9.47 -10.20 -21.38
CA PRO A 38 8.94 -11.55 -21.58
C PRO A 38 7.88 -11.94 -20.55
N PHE A 39 7.96 -11.37 -19.35
CA PHE A 39 7.15 -11.67 -18.18
C PHE A 39 6.58 -10.39 -17.58
N SER A 40 5.37 -10.47 -17.01
CA SER A 40 4.61 -9.34 -16.46
C SER A 40 3.52 -9.86 -15.54
N GLY A 41 3.27 -9.16 -14.43
CA GLY A 41 2.22 -9.51 -13.48
C GLY A 41 2.02 -8.41 -12.45
N ASP A 42 0.92 -8.49 -11.71
CA ASP A 42 0.42 -7.42 -10.84
C ASP A 42 1.22 -7.26 -9.53
N SER A 43 2.18 -8.16 -9.26
CA SER A 43 3.10 -8.04 -8.13
C SER A 43 4.55 -8.40 -8.50
N PRO A 44 5.56 -7.83 -7.82
CA PRO A 44 6.96 -8.22 -7.99
C PRO A 44 7.23 -9.71 -7.76
N VAL A 45 6.47 -10.34 -6.87
CA VAL A 45 6.59 -11.77 -6.55
C VAL A 45 6.05 -12.64 -7.69
N ALA A 46 4.94 -12.24 -8.32
CA ALA A 46 4.42 -12.92 -9.51
C ALA A 46 5.43 -12.87 -10.65
N ILE A 47 6.00 -11.70 -10.94
CA ILE A 47 7.05 -11.54 -11.97
C ILE A 47 8.28 -12.42 -11.66
N ALA A 48 8.73 -12.45 -10.41
CA ALA A 48 9.82 -13.33 -9.97
C ALA A 48 9.51 -14.82 -10.18
N TYR A 49 8.28 -15.27 -9.89
CA TYR A 49 7.83 -16.64 -10.14
C TYR A 49 7.84 -16.99 -11.64
N GLN A 50 7.37 -16.08 -12.51
CA GLN A 50 7.40 -16.27 -13.97
C GLN A 50 8.84 -16.41 -14.49
N HIS A 51 9.78 -15.58 -14.01
CA HIS A 51 11.20 -15.74 -14.32
C HIS A 51 11.74 -17.11 -13.90
N VAL A 52 11.26 -17.72 -12.81
CA VAL A 52 11.69 -19.05 -12.35
C VAL A 52 11.05 -20.20 -13.13
N GLN A 53 9.73 -20.22 -13.25
CA GLN A 53 8.96 -21.40 -13.69
C GLN A 53 8.40 -21.30 -15.11
N GLU A 54 7.98 -20.12 -15.55
CA GLU A 54 7.19 -19.99 -16.79
C GLU A 54 8.10 -20.06 -18.04
N PRO A 55 7.73 -20.82 -19.09
CA PRO A 55 8.49 -20.80 -20.34
C PRO A 55 8.53 -19.39 -20.95
N ILE A 56 9.65 -19.03 -21.58
CA ILE A 56 9.77 -17.74 -22.27
C ILE A 56 8.86 -17.74 -23.50
N PRO A 57 7.93 -16.78 -23.66
CA PRO A 57 7.11 -16.69 -24.86
C PRO A 57 8.00 -16.42 -26.08
N PRO A 58 7.95 -17.22 -27.17
CA PRO A 58 8.88 -17.07 -28.30
C PRO A 58 8.82 -15.69 -28.95
N LEU A 59 9.97 -15.05 -29.21
CA LEU A 59 10.01 -13.73 -29.85
C LEU A 59 9.31 -13.69 -31.21
N ALA A 60 9.38 -14.79 -31.97
CA ALA A 60 8.74 -14.92 -33.29
C ALA A 60 7.19 -14.86 -33.23
N GLU A 61 6.57 -15.15 -32.09
CA GLU A 61 5.12 -15.00 -31.90
C GLU A 61 4.71 -13.53 -31.72
N ARG A 62 5.61 -12.70 -31.16
CA ARG A 62 5.38 -11.26 -30.95
C ARG A 62 5.83 -10.41 -32.13
N VAL A 63 6.89 -10.81 -32.82
CA VAL A 63 7.52 -10.09 -33.94
C VAL A 63 7.79 -11.10 -35.07
N PRO A 64 6.84 -11.32 -35.99
CA PRO A 64 6.96 -12.35 -37.03
C PRO A 64 8.17 -12.19 -37.96
N ASP A 65 8.59 -10.96 -38.23
CA ASP A 65 9.73 -10.63 -39.10
C ASP A 65 11.09 -10.68 -38.37
N ILE A 66 11.15 -11.14 -37.12
CA ILE A 66 12.40 -11.12 -36.36
C ILE A 66 13.40 -12.14 -36.90
N PRO A 67 14.68 -11.76 -37.14
CA PRO A 67 15.68 -12.72 -37.60
C PRO A 67 15.88 -13.86 -36.60
N ALA A 68 15.84 -15.11 -37.09
CA ALA A 68 15.94 -16.31 -36.24
C ALA A 68 17.22 -16.34 -35.38
N ASP A 69 18.36 -15.85 -35.91
CA ASP A 69 19.61 -15.77 -35.16
C ASP A 69 19.53 -14.78 -33.98
N TYR A 70 18.77 -13.69 -34.09
CA TYR A 70 18.53 -12.79 -32.95
C TYR A 70 17.71 -13.49 -31.87
N GLY A 71 16.61 -14.16 -32.26
CA GLY A 71 15.79 -14.97 -31.36
C GLY A 71 16.64 -15.96 -30.56
N ARG A 72 17.49 -16.73 -31.26
CA ARG A 72 18.38 -17.72 -30.62
C ARG A 72 19.42 -17.13 -29.67
N ILE A 73 19.90 -15.90 -29.90
CA ILE A 73 20.77 -15.20 -28.93
C ILE A 73 19.98 -14.87 -27.66
N VAL A 74 18.76 -14.36 -27.80
CA VAL A 74 17.90 -14.00 -26.67
C VAL A 74 17.44 -15.24 -25.90
N ASP A 75 16.98 -16.29 -26.59
CA ASP A 75 16.57 -17.56 -26.00
C ASP A 75 17.71 -18.18 -25.16
N ARG A 76 18.95 -18.12 -25.67
CA ARG A 76 20.13 -18.59 -24.93
C ARG A 76 20.46 -17.71 -23.73
N ALA A 77 20.33 -16.39 -23.83
CA ALA A 77 20.53 -15.50 -22.69
C ALA A 77 19.47 -15.71 -21.59
N LEU A 78 18.23 -15.99 -22.00
CA LEU A 78 17.08 -16.25 -21.13
C LEU A 78 16.93 -17.70 -20.65
N ALA A 79 17.88 -18.59 -20.96
CA ALA A 79 17.84 -19.97 -20.48
C ALA A 79 17.72 -20.02 -18.95
N LYS A 80 16.83 -20.86 -18.41
CA LYS A 80 16.53 -20.86 -16.98
C LYS A 80 17.73 -21.34 -16.15
N ASP A 81 18.41 -22.39 -16.62
CA ASP A 81 19.66 -22.87 -16.05
C ASP A 81 20.86 -21.97 -16.49
N PRO A 82 21.68 -21.44 -15.56
CA PRO A 82 22.90 -20.71 -15.89
C PRO A 82 23.91 -21.47 -16.76
N ASP A 83 23.95 -22.81 -16.74
CA ASP A 83 24.87 -23.61 -17.58
C ASP A 83 24.45 -23.70 -19.06
N ASP A 84 23.16 -23.50 -19.36
CA ASP A 84 22.66 -23.42 -20.75
C ASP A 84 22.90 -22.04 -21.39
N ARG A 85 23.21 -21.01 -20.58
CA ARG A 85 23.41 -19.63 -21.04
C ARG A 85 24.72 -19.43 -21.83
N TYR A 86 25.09 -18.18 -22.06
CA TYR A 86 26.46 -17.83 -22.41
C TYR A 86 27.36 -17.94 -21.17
N PRO A 87 28.60 -18.46 -21.29
CA PRO A 87 29.50 -18.60 -20.15
C PRO A 87 29.96 -17.25 -19.60
N ASP A 88 30.05 -16.23 -20.46
CA ASP A 88 30.43 -14.86 -20.14
C ASP A 88 29.85 -13.85 -21.17
N GLY A 89 29.97 -12.56 -20.88
CA GLY A 89 29.51 -11.49 -21.77
C GLY A 89 30.36 -11.31 -23.05
N ALA A 90 31.59 -11.83 -23.10
CA ALA A 90 32.41 -11.78 -24.31
C ALA A 90 31.90 -12.76 -25.37
N ALA A 91 31.44 -13.96 -24.95
CA ALA A 91 30.79 -14.94 -25.80
C ALA A 91 29.47 -14.40 -26.37
N MET A 92 28.62 -13.81 -25.53
CA MET A 92 27.35 -13.19 -25.96
C MET A 92 27.59 -12.02 -26.93
N ARG A 93 28.54 -11.13 -26.61
CA ARG A 93 28.96 -10.03 -27.51
C ARG A 93 29.49 -10.54 -28.85
N ALA A 94 30.21 -11.66 -28.86
CA ALA A 94 30.73 -12.23 -30.10
C ALA A 94 29.61 -12.72 -31.03
N ASP A 95 28.53 -13.31 -30.49
CA ASP A 95 27.36 -13.71 -31.28
C ASP A 95 26.51 -12.52 -31.73
N LEU A 96 26.31 -11.49 -30.89
CA LEU A 96 25.67 -10.24 -31.30
C LEU A 96 26.42 -9.54 -32.45
N LEU A 97 27.76 -9.55 -32.43
CA LEU A 97 28.58 -9.02 -33.52
C LEU A 97 28.51 -9.89 -34.79
N ARG A 98 28.51 -11.22 -34.66
CA ARG A 98 28.30 -12.13 -35.81
C ARG A 98 26.95 -11.86 -36.46
N PHE A 99 25.88 -11.78 -35.68
CA PHE A 99 24.53 -11.47 -36.14
C PHE A 99 24.49 -10.12 -36.89
N ARG A 100 25.01 -9.04 -36.29
CA ARG A 100 25.11 -7.72 -36.93
C ARG A 100 25.87 -7.75 -38.26
N ASP A 101 26.93 -8.55 -38.33
CA ASP A 101 27.78 -8.68 -39.51
C ASP A 101 27.26 -9.73 -40.52
N GLY A 102 26.05 -10.28 -40.34
CA GLY A 102 25.44 -11.27 -41.22
C GLY A 102 26.12 -12.64 -41.22
N ARG A 103 26.85 -12.98 -40.15
CA ARG A 103 27.62 -14.22 -39.98
C ARG A 103 26.87 -15.20 -39.08
N PRO A 104 26.99 -16.53 -39.32
CA PRO A 104 26.33 -17.53 -38.47
C PRO A 104 26.84 -17.46 -37.03
N ILE A 105 25.91 -17.46 -36.07
CA ILE A 105 26.19 -17.37 -34.64
C ILE A 105 26.73 -18.71 -34.08
N ALA A 106 27.54 -18.65 -33.02
CA ALA A 106 28.11 -19.83 -32.37
C ALA A 106 27.05 -20.65 -31.61
N ALA A 107 25.98 -20.02 -31.14
CA ALA A 107 24.86 -20.68 -30.44
C ALA A 107 24.21 -21.82 -31.25
N VAL A 108 24.38 -21.89 -32.59
CA VAL A 108 23.90 -23.01 -33.41
C VAL A 108 24.73 -24.29 -33.23
N ASN A 109 26.01 -24.17 -32.87
CA ASN A 109 26.98 -25.27 -32.92
C ASN A 109 27.28 -25.91 -31.55
N ALA A 110 26.57 -25.50 -30.50
CA ALA A 110 26.68 -26.09 -29.16
C ALA A 110 25.83 -27.36 -29.00
N VAL A 111 25.96 -28.32 -29.93
CA VAL A 111 25.56 -29.70 -29.65
C VAL A 111 26.62 -30.27 -28.69
N PRO A 112 26.25 -30.82 -27.52
CA PRO A 112 27.21 -31.51 -26.67
C PRO A 112 27.71 -32.74 -27.42
N THR A 113 28.89 -32.60 -28.02
CA THR A 113 29.58 -33.69 -28.69
C THR A 113 30.12 -34.62 -27.62
N GLY A 114 29.28 -35.56 -27.19
CA GLY A 114 29.72 -36.70 -26.40
C GLY A 114 30.90 -37.39 -27.11
N PRO A 115 31.84 -37.99 -26.35
CA PRO A 115 33.11 -38.45 -26.89
C PRO A 115 32.89 -39.37 -28.10
N SER A 116 33.55 -39.02 -29.21
CA SER A 116 33.36 -39.65 -30.51
C SER A 116 33.64 -41.15 -30.46
N ARG A 117 32.58 -41.97 -30.56
CA ARG A 117 32.74 -43.39 -30.87
C ARG A 117 33.14 -43.52 -32.35
N PRO A 118 34.30 -44.12 -32.69
CA PRO A 118 34.71 -44.27 -34.08
C PRO A 118 33.74 -45.20 -34.83
N PRO A 119 33.50 -44.98 -36.14
CA PRO A 119 32.51 -45.71 -36.91
C PRO A 119 32.96 -47.14 -37.22
N THR A 120 32.02 -48.07 -37.13
CA THR A 120 32.18 -49.48 -37.54
C THR A 120 32.31 -49.58 -39.07
N PRO A 121 33.32 -50.27 -39.62
CA PRO A 121 33.31 -50.69 -41.02
C PRO A 121 32.71 -52.11 -41.17
N THR A 122 31.92 -52.29 -42.23
CA THR A 122 31.32 -53.54 -42.74
C THR A 122 31.06 -53.27 -44.23
N PRO A 123 31.19 -54.21 -45.20
CA PRO A 123 31.28 -55.67 -45.11
C PRO A 123 32.40 -56.36 -45.95
N ALA A 124 32.54 -57.69 -45.79
CA ALA A 124 32.80 -58.66 -46.88
C ALA A 124 32.39 -60.09 -46.45
N PRO A 125 32.05 -61.04 -47.37
CA PRO A 125 31.40 -62.32 -47.01
C PRO A 125 32.23 -63.60 -47.29
N VAL A 126 31.59 -64.78 -47.16
CA VAL A 126 31.99 -66.14 -47.68
C VAL A 126 32.96 -66.96 -46.77
N PRO A 127 32.89 -68.31 -46.64
CA PRO A 127 31.74 -69.27 -46.63
C PRO A 127 31.73 -70.25 -45.41
N THR A 128 30.76 -71.18 -45.38
CA THR A 128 30.63 -72.33 -44.46
C THR A 128 31.72 -73.40 -44.62
N PRO A 129 32.04 -74.18 -43.55
CA PRO A 129 31.83 -75.64 -43.63
C PRO A 129 31.37 -76.32 -42.30
N PRO A 130 30.78 -77.54 -42.36
CA PRO A 130 30.52 -78.44 -41.21
C PRO A 130 31.56 -79.62 -41.20
N PRO A 131 31.43 -80.76 -40.47
CA PRO A 131 30.40 -81.23 -39.52
C PRO A 131 30.91 -82.01 -38.24
N VAL A 132 29.95 -82.58 -37.48
CA VAL A 132 29.98 -83.75 -36.53
C VAL A 132 30.71 -83.70 -35.16
N ALA A 133 30.03 -84.33 -34.17
CA ALA A 133 30.53 -85.29 -33.16
C ALA A 133 30.63 -84.87 -31.66
N THR A 134 29.48 -85.01 -30.97
CA THR A 134 29.29 -85.81 -29.74
C THR A 134 30.29 -85.70 -28.56
N GLY A 135 29.84 -85.18 -27.41
CA GLY A 135 30.59 -85.21 -26.15
C GLY A 135 29.76 -84.80 -24.92
N THR A 136 28.90 -85.69 -24.42
CA THR A 136 28.04 -85.49 -23.23
C THR A 136 28.82 -85.49 -21.91
N VAL A 137 28.65 -84.47 -21.04
CA VAL A 137 28.40 -84.63 -19.57
C VAL A 137 27.57 -83.44 -19.04
N ALA A 138 26.62 -83.77 -18.18
CA ALA A 138 25.56 -82.97 -17.57
C ALA A 138 25.89 -81.64 -16.87
N ALA A 139 24.96 -80.68 -17.01
CA ALA A 139 24.35 -79.96 -15.89
C ALA A 139 22.93 -79.46 -16.26
N THR A 140 21.92 -79.83 -15.47
CA THR A 140 20.49 -79.44 -15.56
C THR A 140 20.04 -79.22 -14.10
N PRO A 141 19.19 -78.25 -13.70
CA PRO A 141 18.05 -77.62 -14.38
C PRO A 141 18.19 -76.07 -14.51
N ALA A 142 17.23 -75.24 -14.94
CA ALA A 142 15.78 -75.31 -14.77
C ALA A 142 14.94 -74.56 -15.82
N ALA A 143 13.65 -74.84 -15.78
CA ALA A 143 12.64 -74.36 -16.72
C ALA A 143 12.10 -72.95 -16.39
N THR A 144 11.66 -72.26 -17.44
CA THR A 144 10.38 -71.55 -17.57
C THR A 144 9.73 -70.94 -16.30
N SER A 145 9.54 -69.62 -16.28
CA SER A 145 8.19 -68.99 -16.35
C SER A 145 8.18 -67.50 -15.98
N SER A 146 7.13 -66.81 -16.42
CA SER A 146 6.80 -65.42 -16.08
C SER A 146 6.61 -65.19 -14.57
N SER A 147 6.88 -63.97 -14.08
CA SER A 147 6.21 -63.49 -12.86
C SER A 147 5.70 -62.06 -12.99
N ARG A 148 4.40 -61.88 -12.73
CA ARG A 148 3.69 -60.58 -12.71
C ARG A 148 3.99 -59.78 -11.42
N LYS A 149 5.24 -59.84 -10.91
CA LYS A 149 5.61 -59.32 -9.59
C LYS A 149 6.24 -57.91 -9.61
N THR A 150 6.81 -57.49 -10.73
CA THR A 150 7.42 -56.15 -10.87
C THR A 150 6.37 -55.03 -10.90
N TRP A 151 5.18 -55.28 -11.44
CA TRP A 151 4.10 -54.26 -11.48
C TRP A 151 3.57 -53.91 -10.08
N TRP A 152 3.44 -54.89 -9.19
CA TRP A 152 2.98 -54.63 -7.82
C TRP A 152 3.97 -53.78 -7.00
N PHE A 153 5.27 -53.83 -7.33
CA PHE A 153 6.28 -52.95 -6.74
C PHE A 153 6.05 -51.47 -7.11
N PHE A 154 5.68 -51.18 -8.35
CA PHE A 154 5.28 -49.83 -8.77
C PHE A 154 3.97 -49.37 -8.13
N VAL A 155 3.00 -50.28 -7.93
CA VAL A 155 1.76 -49.96 -7.18
C VAL A 155 2.07 -49.62 -5.72
N ILE A 156 2.97 -50.36 -5.06
CA ILE A 156 3.40 -50.05 -3.69
C ILE A 156 4.15 -48.71 -3.63
N ILE A 157 5.05 -48.43 -4.57
CA ILE A 157 5.76 -47.14 -4.64
C ILE A 157 4.78 -45.98 -4.85
N LEU A 158 3.80 -46.12 -5.75
CA LEU A 158 2.78 -45.11 -5.98
C LEU A 158 1.93 -44.87 -4.72
N LEU A 159 1.52 -45.94 -4.04
CA LEU A 159 0.74 -45.84 -2.80
C LEU A 159 1.57 -45.20 -1.67
N LEU A 160 2.86 -45.53 -1.57
CA LEU A 160 3.77 -44.93 -0.59
C LEU A 160 4.06 -43.45 -0.91
N LEU A 161 4.14 -43.05 -2.18
CA LEU A 161 4.24 -41.64 -2.59
C LEU A 161 2.94 -40.86 -2.32
N ILE A 162 1.77 -41.48 -2.50
CA ILE A 162 0.48 -40.88 -2.13
C ILE A 162 0.39 -40.68 -0.60
N VAL A 163 0.78 -41.69 0.18
CA VAL A 163 0.83 -41.58 1.65
C VAL A 163 1.84 -40.53 2.09
N LEU A 164 3.05 -40.52 1.53
CA LEU A 164 4.08 -39.53 1.84
C LEU A 164 3.66 -38.11 1.44
N GLY A 165 2.99 -37.94 0.29
CA GLY A 165 2.42 -36.68 -0.15
C GLY A 165 1.32 -36.19 0.79
N GLY A 166 0.39 -37.06 1.18
CA GLY A 166 -0.64 -36.74 2.18
C GLY A 166 -0.06 -36.38 3.55
N LEU A 167 1.02 -37.06 3.96
CA LEU A 167 1.72 -36.77 5.22
C LEU A 167 2.53 -35.47 5.15
N LEU A 168 3.10 -35.12 3.99
CA LEU A 168 3.71 -33.82 3.72
C LEU A 168 2.68 -32.67 3.72
N VAL A 169 1.51 -32.88 3.12
CA VAL A 169 0.40 -31.90 3.16
C VAL A 169 -0.08 -31.70 4.59
N ALA A 170 -0.35 -32.77 5.33
CA ALA A 170 -0.76 -32.69 6.74
C ALA A 170 0.32 -32.05 7.63
N PHE A 171 1.60 -32.31 7.37
CA PHE A 171 2.71 -31.69 8.10
C PHE A 171 2.88 -30.20 7.76
N GLY A 172 2.68 -29.80 6.50
CA GLY A 172 2.66 -28.39 6.10
C GLY A 172 1.46 -27.63 6.66
N GLN A 173 0.30 -28.28 6.80
CA GLN A 173 -0.86 -27.72 7.51
C GLN A 173 -0.57 -27.53 9.01
N GLN A 174 0.11 -28.48 9.66
CA GLN A 174 0.59 -28.34 11.05
C GLN A 174 1.59 -27.17 11.23
N LEU A 175 2.26 -26.74 10.15
CA LEU A 175 3.22 -25.64 10.11
C LEU A 175 2.63 -24.30 9.59
N GLY A 176 1.34 -24.25 9.26
CA GLY A 176 0.70 -23.04 8.71
C GLY A 176 1.13 -22.65 7.29
N ILE A 177 1.78 -23.56 6.55
CA ILE A 177 2.33 -23.30 5.21
C ILE A 177 1.26 -23.42 4.11
N PHE A 178 0.07 -23.95 4.44
CA PHE A 178 -1.03 -24.19 3.50
C PHE A 178 -2.36 -23.52 3.91
N ASP A 179 -2.33 -22.54 4.82
CA ASP A 179 -3.51 -21.70 5.15
C ASP A 179 -3.74 -20.61 4.08
N ASP A 180 -3.70 -21.01 2.81
CA ASP A 180 -3.93 -20.14 1.65
C ASP A 180 -5.41 -20.15 1.26
N GLN A 181 -6.23 -19.63 2.15
CA GLN A 181 -7.54 -19.04 1.84
C GLN A 181 -7.59 -17.66 2.49
N ALA A 182 -6.66 -16.79 2.08
CA ALA A 182 -6.65 -15.38 2.49
C ALA A 182 -8.03 -14.79 2.23
N ARG A 183 -8.75 -14.49 3.31
CA ARG A 183 -10.12 -14.03 3.21
C ARG A 183 -10.08 -12.59 2.73
N GLN A 184 -10.48 -12.36 1.48
CA GLN A 184 -10.55 -11.01 0.97
C GLN A 184 -11.69 -10.25 1.64
N VAL A 185 -11.37 -9.05 2.12
CA VAL A 185 -12.29 -8.12 2.75
C VAL A 185 -12.30 -6.85 1.90
N THR A 186 -13.49 -6.31 1.65
CA THR A 186 -13.66 -5.05 0.91
C THR A 186 -13.28 -3.87 1.80
N VAL A 187 -12.42 -2.99 1.31
CA VAL A 187 -12.03 -1.76 2.02
C VAL A 187 -13.17 -0.74 1.93
N PRO A 188 -13.74 -0.28 3.07
CA PRO A 188 -14.79 0.74 3.06
C PRO A 188 -14.22 2.11 2.69
N SER A 189 -15.08 3.01 2.19
CA SER A 189 -14.73 4.42 2.03
C SER A 189 -14.78 5.14 3.39
N VAL A 190 -13.64 5.66 3.82
CA VAL A 190 -13.48 6.52 5.01
C VAL A 190 -12.95 7.92 4.69
N VAL A 191 -12.74 8.25 3.41
CA VAL A 191 -12.44 9.63 2.95
C VAL A 191 -13.59 10.57 3.34
N GLY A 192 -13.25 11.75 3.85
CA GLY A 192 -14.20 12.73 4.37
C GLY A 192 -14.79 12.38 5.74
N GLN A 193 -14.21 11.41 6.46
CA GLN A 193 -14.54 11.11 7.85
C GLN A 193 -13.43 11.61 8.79
N ASP A 194 -13.81 11.82 10.05
CA ASP A 194 -12.85 11.99 11.14
C ASP A 194 -11.97 10.74 11.28
N VAL A 195 -10.66 10.94 11.50
CA VAL A 195 -9.66 9.86 11.61
C VAL A 195 -9.98 8.82 12.68
N GLY A 196 -10.61 9.21 13.79
CA GLY A 196 -11.03 8.27 14.84
C GLY A 196 -12.15 7.35 14.34
N THR A 197 -13.18 7.93 13.74
CA THR A 197 -14.31 7.17 13.16
C THR A 197 -13.85 6.26 12.02
N ALA A 198 -12.97 6.77 11.15
CA ALA A 198 -12.33 6.03 10.07
C ALA A 198 -11.53 4.83 10.59
N THR A 199 -10.75 5.03 11.66
CA THR A 199 -9.94 3.98 12.27
C THR A 199 -10.80 2.88 12.87
N GLU A 200 -11.84 3.23 13.65
CA GLU A 200 -12.78 2.26 14.23
C GLU A 200 -13.48 1.42 13.15
N ALA A 201 -13.89 2.03 12.04
CA ALA A 201 -14.54 1.34 10.92
C ALA A 201 -13.60 0.32 10.23
N LEU A 202 -12.31 0.65 10.10
CA LEU A 202 -11.30 -0.21 9.48
C LEU A 202 -10.83 -1.33 10.42
N GLU A 203 -10.54 -1.03 11.69
CA GLU A 203 -10.16 -2.02 12.70
C GLU A 203 -11.31 -3.03 12.98
N GLY A 204 -12.57 -2.56 12.90
CA GLY A 204 -13.76 -3.41 12.96
C GLY A 204 -13.81 -4.49 11.86
N LEU A 205 -13.17 -4.22 10.71
CA LEU A 205 -13.01 -5.14 9.58
C LEU A 205 -11.66 -5.88 9.57
N LYS A 206 -10.90 -5.81 10.66
CA LYS A 206 -9.56 -6.42 10.83
C LYS A 206 -8.46 -5.83 9.94
N PHE A 207 -8.60 -4.60 9.47
CA PHE A 207 -7.49 -3.88 8.86
C PHE A 207 -6.58 -3.27 9.93
N GLU A 208 -5.27 -3.22 9.64
CA GLU A 208 -4.34 -2.39 10.40
C GLU A 208 -4.39 -0.97 9.85
N VAL A 209 -4.45 0.06 10.70
CA VAL A 209 -4.54 1.45 10.25
C VAL A 209 -3.21 2.18 10.45
N ARG A 210 -2.75 2.91 9.43
CA ARG A 210 -1.55 3.73 9.50
C ARG A 210 -1.81 5.14 8.99
N THR A 211 -1.69 6.12 9.88
CA THR A 211 -1.92 7.53 9.53
C THR A 211 -0.65 8.22 9.03
N THR A 212 -0.83 9.12 8.07
CA THR A 212 0.14 10.09 7.58
C THR A 212 -0.54 11.45 7.49
N GLU A 213 0.13 12.52 7.90
CA GLU A 213 -0.46 13.87 7.94
C GLU A 213 0.00 14.72 6.75
N ARG A 214 -0.89 15.60 6.27
CA ARG A 214 -0.60 16.60 5.24
C ARG A 214 -1.33 17.91 5.54
N GLU A 215 -0.65 19.03 5.36
CA GLU A 215 -1.28 20.36 5.37
C GLU A 215 -2.33 20.46 4.24
N ALA A 216 -3.56 20.83 4.59
CA ALA A 216 -4.68 21.02 3.66
C ALA A 216 -5.68 22.03 4.23
N GLU A 217 -6.54 22.59 3.38
CA GLU A 217 -7.60 23.53 3.77
C GLU A 217 -8.73 22.87 4.60
N GLU A 218 -8.87 21.55 4.49
CA GLU A 218 -9.86 20.78 5.26
C GLU A 218 -9.53 20.73 6.77
N PRO A 219 -10.54 20.59 7.65
CA PRO A 219 -10.34 20.56 9.11
C PRO A 219 -9.29 19.53 9.56
N ALA A 220 -8.47 19.91 10.54
CA ALA A 220 -7.48 19.01 11.12
C ALA A 220 -8.14 17.76 11.72
N GLY A 221 -7.66 16.58 11.33
CA GLY A 221 -8.24 15.28 11.70
C GLY A 221 -9.10 14.62 10.62
N GLU A 222 -9.46 15.30 9.53
CA GLU A 222 -10.27 14.72 8.44
C GLU A 222 -9.42 13.87 7.47
N VAL A 223 -9.93 12.72 7.04
CA VAL A 223 -9.26 11.83 6.08
C VAL A 223 -9.39 12.37 4.65
N LEU A 224 -8.27 12.81 4.09
CA LEU A 224 -8.13 13.34 2.72
C LEU A 224 -8.00 12.24 1.66
N ASP A 225 -7.31 11.14 1.99
CA ASP A 225 -7.15 10.00 1.08
C ASP A 225 -6.92 8.70 1.84
N GLN A 226 -7.23 7.57 1.20
CA GLN A 226 -6.94 6.22 1.67
C GLN A 226 -6.25 5.39 0.57
N SER A 227 -5.39 4.47 1.01
CA SER A 227 -4.74 3.45 0.19
C SER A 227 -4.62 2.16 1.00
N PRO A 228 -5.20 1.02 0.60
CA PRO A 228 -5.94 0.75 -0.64
C PRO A 228 -7.21 1.59 -0.83
N LYS A 229 -7.74 1.67 -2.05
CA LYS A 229 -8.89 2.51 -2.39
C LYS A 229 -10.20 1.90 -1.89
N ALA A 230 -11.24 2.72 -1.80
CA ALA A 230 -12.58 2.25 -1.47
C ALA A 230 -13.06 1.18 -2.47
N ASP A 231 -13.81 0.21 -1.96
CA ASP A 231 -14.34 -0.96 -2.67
C ASP A 231 -13.29 -1.94 -3.22
N GLU A 232 -12.00 -1.70 -2.96
CA GLU A 232 -10.91 -2.62 -3.30
C GLU A 232 -10.97 -3.87 -2.40
N GLN A 233 -10.67 -5.06 -2.96
CA GLN A 233 -10.62 -6.31 -2.21
C GLN A 233 -9.17 -6.66 -1.89
N VAL A 234 -8.88 -6.78 -0.60
CA VAL A 234 -7.54 -7.02 -0.06
C VAL A 234 -7.60 -8.03 1.08
N ASP A 235 -6.47 -8.61 1.44
CA ASP A 235 -6.42 -9.67 2.44
C ASP A 235 -6.81 -9.16 3.85
N GLU A 236 -7.57 -9.97 4.61
CA GLU A 236 -7.86 -9.72 6.03
C GLU A 236 -6.53 -9.54 6.81
N GLY A 237 -6.41 -8.46 7.60
CA GLY A 237 -5.15 -8.10 8.27
C GLY A 237 -4.24 -7.16 7.48
N SER A 238 -4.58 -6.76 6.26
CA SER A 238 -3.79 -5.80 5.49
C SER A 238 -3.80 -4.38 6.09
N THR A 239 -2.72 -3.62 5.84
CA THR A 239 -2.57 -2.25 6.35
C THR A 239 -3.18 -1.22 5.40
N VAL A 240 -4.15 -0.44 5.89
CA VAL A 240 -4.74 0.72 5.21
C VAL A 240 -4.01 1.98 5.66
N VAL A 241 -3.41 2.70 4.71
CA VAL A 241 -2.75 3.98 4.93
C VAL A 241 -3.74 5.12 4.72
N LEU A 242 -3.96 5.93 5.75
CA LEU A 242 -4.77 7.14 5.69
C LEU A 242 -3.87 8.38 5.54
N THR A 243 -4.21 9.25 4.60
CA THR A 243 -3.71 10.62 4.55
C THR A 243 -4.73 11.50 5.25
N VAL A 244 -4.33 12.15 6.34
CA VAL A 244 -5.20 12.98 7.19
C VAL A 244 -4.77 14.44 7.10
N SER A 245 -5.74 15.35 7.13
CA SER A 245 -5.47 16.78 7.17
C SER A 245 -4.84 17.16 8.52
N ALA A 246 -3.71 17.86 8.47
CA ALA A 246 -3.16 18.58 9.61
C ALA A 246 -3.83 19.96 9.80
N GLY A 247 -4.76 20.34 8.92
CA GLY A 247 -5.14 21.73 8.67
C GLY A 247 -4.00 22.54 8.05
N ILE A 248 -4.22 23.83 7.80
CA ILE A 248 -3.18 24.79 7.37
C ILE A 248 -2.28 25.28 8.53
N GLY A 249 -2.36 24.62 9.68
CA GLY A 249 -1.66 24.97 10.92
C GLY A 249 -2.33 26.10 11.69
N GLN A 250 -2.52 25.91 13.00
CA GLN A 250 -3.05 26.95 13.88
C GLN A 250 -1.91 27.76 14.51
N VAL A 251 -2.08 29.07 14.52
CA VAL A 251 -1.17 30.03 15.15
C VAL A 251 -1.96 30.82 16.21
N THR A 252 -1.29 31.29 17.27
CA THR A 252 -1.92 32.14 18.28
C THR A 252 -1.94 33.59 17.79
N VAL A 253 -3.11 34.23 17.76
CA VAL A 253 -3.23 35.66 17.46
C VAL A 253 -2.44 36.48 18.50
N PRO A 254 -1.49 37.34 18.10
CA PRO A 254 -0.67 38.11 19.04
C PRO A 254 -1.51 39.11 19.87
N PRO A 255 -0.96 39.66 20.97
CA PRO A 255 -1.59 40.77 21.68
C PRO A 255 -1.55 42.05 20.82
N LEU A 256 -2.72 42.54 20.41
CA LEU A 256 -2.87 43.70 19.53
C LEU A 256 -3.43 44.94 20.25
N THR A 257 -4.12 44.75 21.38
CA THR A 257 -4.74 45.85 22.13
C THR A 257 -3.71 46.91 22.54
N GLY A 258 -3.99 48.17 22.22
CA GLY A 258 -3.13 49.31 22.53
C GLY A 258 -1.99 49.55 21.53
N LEU A 259 -1.87 48.77 20.45
CA LEU A 259 -1.00 49.08 19.31
C LEU A 259 -1.68 50.07 18.35
N SER A 260 -0.88 50.82 17.59
CA SER A 260 -1.39 51.53 16.40
C SER A 260 -1.74 50.56 15.27
N GLU A 261 -2.49 51.03 14.28
CA GLU A 261 -2.91 50.25 13.11
C GLU A 261 -1.71 49.60 12.38
N ASP A 262 -0.63 50.35 12.13
CA ASP A 262 0.54 49.88 11.40
C ASP A 262 1.42 48.90 12.21
N GLU A 263 1.51 49.11 13.53
CA GLU A 263 2.16 48.16 14.45
C GLU A 263 1.38 46.85 14.52
N ALA A 264 0.05 46.92 14.64
CA ALA A 264 -0.82 45.75 14.64
C ALA A 264 -0.75 44.97 13.32
N ARG A 265 -0.75 45.67 12.17
CA ARG A 265 -0.51 45.06 10.84
C ARG A 265 0.84 44.36 10.72
N THR A 266 1.85 44.86 11.41
CA THR A 266 3.20 44.27 11.37
C THR A 266 3.26 43.04 12.27
N ALA A 267 2.76 43.14 13.50
CA ALA A 267 2.64 42.01 14.43
C ALA A 267 1.81 40.85 13.85
N LEU A 268 0.72 41.14 13.13
CA LEU A 268 -0.09 40.12 12.45
C LEU A 268 0.67 39.41 11.33
N ARG A 269 1.39 40.15 10.47
CA ARG A 269 2.19 39.56 9.39
C ARG A 269 3.36 38.72 9.91
N ASP A 270 4.04 39.19 10.96
CA ASP A 270 5.11 38.45 11.63
C ASP A 270 4.59 37.15 12.26
N ALA A 271 3.33 37.16 12.74
CA ALA A 271 2.61 35.99 13.24
C ALA A 271 1.89 35.16 12.14
N GLN A 272 2.19 35.39 10.85
CA GLN A 272 1.60 34.66 9.70
C GLN A 272 0.07 34.75 9.58
N PHE A 273 -0.49 35.91 9.93
CA PHE A 273 -1.90 36.25 9.69
C PHE A 273 -2.06 37.25 8.55
N SER A 274 -3.17 37.13 7.83
CA SER A 274 -3.66 38.17 6.93
C SER A 274 -4.34 39.28 7.73
N VAL A 275 -4.30 40.51 7.24
CA VAL A 275 -5.07 41.62 7.81
C VAL A 275 -6.23 41.91 6.87
N ASP A 276 -7.45 41.96 7.40
CA ASP A 276 -8.59 42.41 6.61
C ASP A 276 -8.41 43.91 6.28
N PRO A 277 -8.58 44.35 5.01
CA PRO A 277 -8.54 45.77 4.66
C PRO A 277 -9.67 46.59 5.33
N THR A 278 -10.71 45.93 5.82
CA THR A 278 -11.87 46.51 6.50
C THR A 278 -11.57 46.77 7.98
N VAL A 279 -10.97 47.92 8.27
CA VAL A 279 -10.87 48.41 9.65
C VAL A 279 -12.26 48.86 10.13
N ARG A 280 -12.62 48.48 11.36
CA ARG A 280 -13.83 48.98 12.05
C ARG A 280 -13.42 50.00 13.11
N TYR A 281 -14.26 51.00 13.33
CA TYR A 281 -14.06 52.01 14.37
C TYR A 281 -15.15 51.88 15.45
N GLU A 282 -14.77 52.04 16.72
CA GLU A 282 -15.66 51.95 17.88
C GLU A 282 -15.34 53.11 18.82
N ALA A 283 -16.37 53.88 19.22
CA ALA A 283 -16.17 55.08 20.03
C ALA A 283 -15.70 54.73 21.46
N THR A 284 -14.61 55.35 21.92
CA THR A 284 -14.03 55.10 23.25
C THR A 284 -13.94 56.37 24.10
N THR A 285 -14.30 56.27 25.38
CA THR A 285 -14.12 57.35 26.37
C THR A 285 -12.68 57.42 26.91
N ASP A 286 -11.82 56.47 26.54
CA ASP A 286 -10.40 56.47 26.90
C ASP A 286 -9.58 57.16 25.81
N GLU A 287 -9.18 58.42 26.05
CA GLU A 287 -8.34 59.21 25.14
C GLU A 287 -7.03 58.50 24.77
N THR A 288 -6.50 57.62 25.63
CA THR A 288 -5.24 56.91 25.38
C THR A 288 -5.38 55.80 24.34
N MET A 289 -6.61 55.40 24.01
CA MET A 289 -6.96 54.34 23.05
C MET A 289 -7.49 54.88 21.72
N VAL A 290 -7.68 56.20 21.57
CA VAL A 290 -8.06 56.82 20.29
C VAL A 290 -6.91 56.61 19.27
N GLY A 291 -7.24 56.14 18.08
CA GLY A 291 -6.28 55.77 17.03
C GLY A 291 -5.52 54.46 17.29
N LYS A 292 -5.91 53.67 18.28
CA LYS A 292 -5.29 52.38 18.62
C LYS A 292 -6.30 51.24 18.58
N VAL A 293 -5.80 50.03 18.40
CA VAL A 293 -6.62 48.80 18.42
C VAL A 293 -7.21 48.60 19.82
N LEU A 294 -8.53 48.61 19.92
CA LEU A 294 -9.28 48.19 21.12
C LEU A 294 -9.28 46.66 21.22
N ARG A 295 -9.66 46.00 20.11
CA ARG A 295 -9.84 44.55 20.01
C ARG A 295 -9.70 44.08 18.56
N SER A 296 -9.62 42.77 18.35
CA SER A 296 -9.58 42.14 17.03
C SER A 296 -10.59 41.01 16.93
N GLU A 297 -10.95 40.62 15.71
CA GLU A 297 -11.74 39.44 15.39
C GLU A 297 -10.96 38.61 14.34
N PRO A 298 -10.39 37.43 14.67
CA PRO A 298 -10.38 36.77 15.98
C PRO A 298 -9.64 37.56 17.06
N SER A 299 -10.00 37.32 18.33
CA SER A 299 -9.43 38.04 19.48
C SER A 299 -7.99 37.66 19.76
N SER A 300 -7.17 38.62 20.21
CA SER A 300 -5.83 38.36 20.75
C SER A 300 -5.80 37.18 21.74
N GLY A 301 -4.85 36.27 21.54
CA GLY A 301 -4.71 35.04 22.32
C GLY A 301 -5.56 33.84 21.82
N ALA A 302 -6.46 34.03 20.85
CA ALA A 302 -7.16 32.93 20.21
C ALA A 302 -6.21 32.11 19.32
N LEU A 303 -6.48 30.81 19.19
CA LEU A 303 -5.94 30.01 18.09
C LEU A 303 -6.80 30.26 16.85
N ALA A 304 -6.14 30.55 15.74
CA ALA A 304 -6.77 30.71 14.44
C ALA A 304 -5.86 30.12 13.37
N ASP A 305 -6.46 29.71 12.25
CA ASP A 305 -5.72 29.09 11.17
C ASP A 305 -4.78 30.10 10.51
N LYS A 306 -3.64 29.63 10.03
CA LYS A 306 -2.66 30.47 9.32
C LYS A 306 -3.29 31.21 8.14
N ASP A 307 -2.78 32.40 7.84
CA ASP A 307 -3.26 33.29 6.77
C ASP A 307 -4.73 33.75 6.92
N THR A 308 -5.43 33.41 8.02
CA THR A 308 -6.75 33.96 8.38
C THR A 308 -6.73 35.49 8.39
N ALA A 309 -7.76 36.11 7.81
CA ALA A 309 -7.94 37.56 7.84
C ALA A 309 -8.42 38.03 9.22
N VAL A 310 -7.60 38.83 9.89
CA VAL A 310 -7.95 39.44 11.19
C VAL A 310 -8.50 40.85 10.98
N VAL A 311 -9.70 41.09 11.47
CA VAL A 311 -10.37 42.40 11.48
C VAL A 311 -9.88 43.20 12.70
N LEU A 312 -9.43 44.43 12.48
CA LEU A 312 -9.02 45.36 13.54
C LEU A 312 -10.19 46.28 13.92
N ILE A 313 -10.45 46.42 15.22
CA ILE A 313 -11.40 47.38 15.78
C ILE A 313 -10.59 48.47 16.50
N ILE A 314 -10.61 49.69 15.96
CA ILE A 314 -9.83 50.84 16.43
C ILE A 314 -10.70 51.80 17.23
N GLY A 315 -10.14 52.36 18.31
CA GLY A 315 -10.79 53.38 19.10
C GLY A 315 -10.90 54.69 18.35
N GLU A 316 -12.12 55.23 18.24
CA GLU A 316 -12.36 56.58 17.72
C GLU A 316 -12.84 57.49 18.86
N ALA A 317 -12.57 58.80 18.74
CA ALA A 317 -13.15 59.76 19.67
C ALA A 317 -14.69 59.77 19.50
N PRO A 318 -15.48 59.79 20.59
CA PRO A 318 -16.93 59.90 20.47
C PRO A 318 -17.25 61.22 19.77
N GLU A 319 -18.10 61.18 18.74
CA GLU A 319 -18.52 62.40 18.05
C GLU A 319 -19.08 63.39 19.07
N GLU A 320 -18.50 64.60 19.11
CA GLU A 320 -19.05 65.70 19.88
C GLU A 320 -20.42 66.05 19.28
N THR A 321 -21.47 65.49 19.89
CA THR A 321 -22.84 65.92 19.61
C THR A 321 -22.97 67.38 20.05
N THR A 322 -22.76 68.30 19.11
CA THR A 322 -23.00 69.73 19.26
C THR A 322 -24.50 69.95 19.46
N THR A 323 -24.95 69.68 20.68
CA THR A 323 -26.29 69.96 21.17
C THR A 323 -26.46 71.47 21.18
N THR A 324 -26.96 72.00 20.07
CA THR A 324 -27.40 73.39 19.99
C THR A 324 -28.52 73.56 21.00
N ALA A 325 -28.22 74.26 22.10
CA ALA A 325 -29.15 74.44 23.20
C ALA A 325 -30.37 75.25 22.76
N ALA A 326 -31.54 74.59 22.67
CA ALA A 326 -32.82 75.27 22.63
C ALA A 326 -33.15 75.83 24.04
N PRO A 327 -33.79 77.02 24.13
CA PRO A 327 -33.87 77.74 25.40
C PRO A 327 -34.82 77.09 26.43
N THR A 328 -34.38 77.13 27.68
CA THR A 328 -35.11 76.65 28.86
C THR A 328 -36.45 77.35 29.05
N THR A 329 -37.56 76.60 29.01
CA THR A 329 -38.86 77.07 29.52
C THR A 329 -39.12 76.49 30.91
N THR A 330 -38.87 77.29 31.95
CA THR A 330 -39.25 77.00 33.33
C THR A 330 -40.77 76.84 33.45
N THR A 331 -41.25 75.72 34.00
CA THR A 331 -42.62 75.58 34.53
C THR A 331 -42.55 75.08 35.97
N THR A 332 -43.39 75.66 36.83
CA THR A 332 -43.23 75.69 38.29
C THR A 332 -44.29 74.86 39.02
N ALA A 333 -43.90 74.25 40.14
CA ALA A 333 -44.73 73.70 41.23
C ALA A 333 -45.58 72.43 40.92
N ALA A 334 -45.97 71.57 41.88
CA ALA A 334 -45.48 71.23 43.24
C ALA A 334 -46.19 69.90 43.68
N PRO A 335 -46.31 69.50 44.97
CA PRO A 335 -45.38 68.57 45.62
C PRO A 335 -46.02 67.26 46.17
N THR A 336 -45.15 66.30 46.52
CA THR A 336 -45.30 65.24 47.57
C THR A 336 -46.62 64.45 47.71
N THR A 337 -46.49 63.11 47.65
CA THR A 337 -46.95 62.23 48.75
C THR A 337 -46.01 61.03 48.92
N THR A 338 -45.81 60.63 50.18
CA THR A 338 -44.99 59.48 50.59
C THR A 338 -45.92 58.38 51.10
N THR A 339 -45.73 57.11 50.72
CA THR A 339 -46.41 55.99 51.41
C THR A 339 -45.54 54.74 51.45
N THR A 340 -45.20 54.34 52.67
CA THR A 340 -44.51 53.10 53.03
C THR A 340 -45.51 51.96 53.22
N THR A 341 -45.30 50.78 52.63
CA THR A 341 -45.87 49.52 53.16
C THR A 341 -44.92 48.33 52.94
N SER A 342 -44.90 47.42 53.91
CA SER A 342 -43.98 46.27 54.04
C SER A 342 -44.53 44.97 53.38
N PRO A 343 -43.76 43.84 53.36
CA PRO A 343 -44.02 42.68 52.49
C PRO A 343 -44.94 41.61 53.11
N PRO A 344 -45.18 40.52 52.37
CA PRO A 344 -45.26 39.19 53.00
C PRO A 344 -44.46 38.09 52.28
N THR A 345 -44.14 37.05 53.05
CA THR A 345 -43.49 35.78 52.64
C THR A 345 -44.50 34.64 52.44
N THR A 346 -44.05 33.49 51.90
CA THR A 346 -44.71 32.14 51.93
C THR A 346 -46.03 31.96 51.12
N THR A 347 -46.42 30.81 50.54
CA THR A 347 -45.86 29.43 50.53
C THR A 347 -46.48 28.56 49.40
N THR A 348 -45.73 27.55 48.90
CA THR A 348 -46.14 26.26 48.25
C THR A 348 -47.21 26.21 47.14
N THR A 349 -46.85 25.58 45.99
CA THR A 349 -47.40 24.30 45.47
C THR A 349 -46.55 23.77 44.31
N ALA A 350 -46.35 22.45 44.23
CA ALA A 350 -45.62 21.70 43.20
C ALA A 350 -46.17 20.24 43.15
N PRO A 351 -45.66 19.31 42.32
CA PRO A 351 -45.36 19.34 40.88
C PRO A 351 -46.36 18.34 40.20
N PRO A 352 -46.05 17.19 39.52
CA PRO A 352 -44.80 16.55 39.03
C PRO A 352 -44.48 16.99 37.57
N THR A 353 -43.72 16.35 36.66
CA THR A 353 -42.95 15.07 36.47
C THR A 353 -41.83 15.41 35.44
N THR A 354 -40.76 14.66 35.12
CA THR A 354 -40.25 13.29 35.39
C THR A 354 -38.71 13.35 35.24
N THR A 355 -37.90 12.82 36.17
CA THR A 355 -37.19 11.53 36.08
C THR A 355 -35.92 11.54 35.20
N THR A 356 -34.73 11.79 35.77
CA THR A 356 -33.73 10.81 36.31
C THR A 356 -32.96 10.11 35.17
N THR A 357 -31.67 10.38 34.88
CA THR A 357 -30.42 10.40 35.71
C THR A 357 -29.82 9.00 35.94
N SER A 358 -28.48 8.94 35.92
CA SER A 358 -27.62 7.83 36.40
C SER A 358 -27.63 6.53 35.58
N THR A 359 -26.56 5.75 35.49
CA THR A 359 -25.26 5.76 36.22
C THR A 359 -24.17 5.14 35.34
N PRO A 360 -22.90 5.15 35.79
CA PRO A 360 -22.17 3.90 35.78
C PRO A 360 -21.61 3.53 37.16
N SER A 361 -21.72 2.27 37.54
CA SER A 361 -20.55 1.40 37.77
C SER A 361 -20.87 0.09 38.53
N THR A 362 -20.02 -0.91 38.25
CA THR A 362 -19.58 -2.00 39.15
C THR A 362 -20.46 -3.25 39.36
N THR A 363 -19.98 -4.31 38.68
CA THR A 363 -19.65 -5.66 39.19
C THR A 363 -20.71 -6.77 39.37
N THR A 364 -20.39 -7.89 38.72
CA THR A 364 -20.44 -9.27 39.25
C THR A 364 -21.81 -9.90 39.52
N SER A 365 -22.26 -10.80 38.63
CA SER A 365 -22.17 -12.26 38.87
C SER A 365 -22.82 -13.12 37.76
N THR A 366 -22.13 -14.20 37.40
CA THR A 366 -22.62 -15.44 36.77
C THR A 366 -23.61 -16.20 37.68
N PRO A 367 -24.30 -17.30 37.27
CA PRO A 367 -24.28 -18.00 35.95
C PRO A 367 -25.68 -18.44 35.41
N SER A 368 -25.65 -19.26 34.35
CA SER A 368 -26.55 -20.40 34.08
C SER A 368 -27.72 -20.25 33.08
N THR A 369 -27.53 -20.88 31.92
CA THR A 369 -28.42 -21.88 31.28
C THR A 369 -29.93 -21.52 31.16
N THR A 370 -30.54 -21.51 29.97
CA THR A 370 -30.98 -22.72 29.26
C THR A 370 -31.64 -22.40 27.91
N THR A 371 -31.29 -23.15 26.87
CA THR A 371 -32.07 -23.62 25.70
C THR A 371 -33.47 -23.00 25.44
N SER A 372 -33.73 -22.49 24.22
CA SER A 372 -34.48 -23.25 23.18
C SER A 372 -34.68 -22.47 21.87
N THR A 373 -34.27 -23.09 20.75
CA THR A 373 -34.84 -22.93 19.40
C THR A 373 -36.28 -23.51 19.36
N PRO A 374 -37.13 -23.27 18.34
CA PRO A 374 -36.87 -23.50 16.90
C PRO A 374 -36.86 -22.25 16.02
#